data_AF-A0A1I0TG02-F1
#
_entry.id   AF-A0A1I0TG02-F1
#
_cell.length_a   1.000
_cell.length_b   1.000
_cell.length_c   1.000
_cell.angle_alpha   90.00
_cell.angle_beta   90.00
_cell.angle_gamma   90.00
#
_symmetry.space_group_name_H-M   'P 1'
#
loop_
_entity.id
_entity.type
_entity.pdbx_description
1 polymer ?
#
loop_
_entity_poly.entity_id
_entity_poly.type
_entity_poly.pdbx_seq_one_letter_code
_entity_poly.pdbx_strand_id
1 'polypeptide(L)' 'MTTLDQLKEVSLHHFALHGYEGASLAHIAKDVGIKKQSIYTYFAGKDDLFLQIFEDACKFEISMVMEDLVLTKG' A
#
# COMPACT_ATOMS: atom_id res chain seq x y z
N MET A 1 10.04 -6.23 9.92
CA MET A 1 8.78 -5.75 9.32
C MET A 1 8.10 -4.85 10.34
N THR A 2 7.89 -3.59 10.00
CA THR A 2 7.26 -2.59 10.88
C THR A 2 5.74 -2.65 10.74
N THR A 3 5.00 -2.04 11.67
CA THR A 3 3.54 -1.90 11.55
C THR A 3 3.14 -1.13 10.29
N LEU A 4 3.95 -0.17 9.85
CA LEU A 4 3.73 0.57 8.61
C LEU A 4 3.82 -0.34 7.39
N ASP A 5 4.85 -1.20 7.35
CA ASP A 5 5.02 -2.17 6.25
C ASP A 5 3.84 -3.14 6.19
N GLN A 6 3.42 -3.67 7.35
CA GLN A 6 2.25 -4.56 7.45
C GLN A 6 0.96 -3.87 7.01
N LEU A 7 0.78 -2.59 7.39
CA LEU A 7 -0.38 -1.81 6.96
C LEU A 7 -0.40 -1.65 5.45
N LYS A 8 0.72 -1.33 4.81
CA LYS A 8 0.79 -1.19 3.35
C LYS A 8 0.52 -2.51 2.63
N GLU A 9 1.15 -3.60 3.08
CA GLU A 9 0.99 -4.94 2.49
C GLU A 9 -0.45 -5.44 2.57
N VAL A 10 -1.04 -5.44 3.78
CA VAL A 10 -2.43 -5.90 3.97
C VAL A 10 -3.41 -5.01 3.22
N SER A 11 -3.20 -3.69 3.25
CA SER A 11 -4.08 -2.76 2.54
C SER A 11 -4.01 -2.94 1.03
N LEU A 12 -2.83 -3.19 0.46
CA LEU A 12 -2.67 -3.51 -0.96
C LEU A 12 -3.54 -4.71 -1.35
N HIS A 13 -3.51 -5.78 -0.56
CA HIS A 13 -4.37 -6.95 -0.79
C HIS A 13 -5.86 -6.60 -0.75
N HIS A 14 -6.29 -5.84 0.27
CA HIS A 14 -7.69 -5.41 0.38
C HIS A 14 -8.14 -4.55 -0.81
N PHE A 15 -7.31 -3.57 -1.23
CA PHE A 15 -7.62 -2.72 -2.37
C PHE A 15 -7.61 -3.48 -3.70
N ALA A 16 -6.68 -4.42 -3.89
CA ALA A 16 -6.62 -5.23 -5.10
C ALA A 16 -7.84 -6.17 -5.24
N LEU A 17 -8.32 -6.76 -4.13
CA LEU A 17 -9.42 -7.72 -4.14
C LEU A 17 -10.81 -7.06 -4.14
N HIS A 18 -10.95 -5.90 -3.50
CA HIS A 18 -12.25 -5.28 -3.25
C HIS A 18 -12.42 -3.91 -3.93
N GLY A 19 -11.37 -3.41 -4.58
CA GLY A 19 -11.32 -2.05 -5.08
C GLY A 19 -11.22 -1.02 -3.94
N TYR A 20 -11.10 0.25 -4.32
CA TYR A 20 -11.07 1.35 -3.36
C TYR A 20 -12.32 1.36 -2.48
N GLU A 21 -13.52 1.40 -3.09
CA GLU A 21 -14.78 1.51 -2.35
C GLU A 21 -15.04 0.32 -1.41
N GLY A 22 -14.75 -0.91 -1.86
CA GLY A 22 -15.00 -2.13 -1.10
C GLY A 22 -14.02 -2.37 0.06
N ALA A 23 -12.84 -1.76 0.03
CA ALA A 23 -11.86 -1.91 1.10
C ALA A 23 -12.28 -1.17 2.39
N SER A 24 -12.13 -1.86 3.53
CA SER A 24 -12.53 -1.38 4.86
C SER A 24 -11.32 -1.24 5.78
N LEU A 25 -11.07 -0.02 6.28
CA LEU A 25 -10.03 0.25 7.29
C LEU A 25 -10.21 -0.58 8.58
N ALA A 26 -11.45 -0.98 8.90
CA ALA A 26 -11.70 -1.83 10.06
C ALA A 26 -11.22 -3.26 9.83
N HIS A 27 -11.46 -3.82 8.64
CA HIS A 27 -10.97 -5.16 8.28
C HIS A 27 -9.45 -5.18 8.12
N ILE A 28 -8.89 -4.16 7.45
CA ILE A 28 -7.44 -3.98 7.34
C ILE A 28 -6.79 -3.94 8.74
N ALA A 29 -7.30 -3.11 9.66
CA ALA A 29 -6.76 -3.04 11.01
C ALA A 29 -6.82 -4.39 11.75
N LYS A 30 -7.95 -5.10 11.58
CA LYS A 30 -8.15 -6.43 12.17
C LYS A 30 -7.12 -7.43 11.65
N ASP A 31 -6.87 -7.46 10.34
CA ASP A 31 -5.96 -8.41 9.71
C ASP A 31 -4.49 -8.10 10.03
N VAL A 32 -4.14 -6.82 10.22
CA VAL A 32 -2.83 -6.41 10.75
C VAL A 32 -2.69 -6.70 12.25
N GLY A 33 -3.79 -6.88 12.98
CA GLY A 33 -3.79 -7.12 14.42
C GLY A 33 -3.68 -5.84 15.27
N ILE A 34 -4.16 -4.71 14.75
CA ILE A 34 -4.14 -3.42 15.44
C ILE A 34 -5.54 -2.83 15.62
N LYS A 35 -5.65 -1.79 16.45
CA LYS A 35 -6.89 -1.02 16.54
C LYS A 35 -7.02 -0.14 15.30
N LYS A 36 -8.24 0.03 14.76
CA LYS A 36 -8.51 0.95 13.64
C LYS A 36 -7.93 2.36 13.87
N GLN A 37 -7.99 2.86 15.12
CA GLN A 37 -7.46 4.19 15.44
C GLN A 37 -5.95 4.32 15.19
N SER A 38 -5.19 3.22 15.30
CA SER A 38 -3.75 3.20 15.06
C SER A 38 -3.39 3.47 13.59
N ILE A 39 -4.30 3.22 12.65
CA ILE A 39 -4.10 3.59 11.23
C ILE A 39 -3.90 5.10 11.10
N TYR A 40 -4.65 5.89 11.87
CA TYR A 40 -4.57 7.36 11.82
C TYR A 40 -3.27 7.94 12.39
N THR A 41 -2.41 7.11 12.98
CA THR A 41 -1.04 7.50 13.35
C THR A 41 -0.11 7.52 12.12
N TYR A 42 -0.43 6.76 11.08
CA TYR A 42 0.38 6.61 9.87
C TYR A 42 -0.23 7.30 8.65
N PHE A 43 -1.56 7.37 8.58
CA PHE A 43 -2.29 7.85 7.42
C PHE A 43 -3.44 8.78 7.83
N ALA A 44 -3.65 9.87 7.10
CA ALA A 44 -4.76 10.79 7.37
C ALA A 44 -6.14 10.13 7.18
N GLY A 45 -6.22 9.11 6.32
CA GLY A 45 -7.45 8.38 6.03
C GLY A 45 -7.28 7.32 4.95
N LYS A 46 -8.40 6.79 4.45
CA LYS A 46 -8.40 5.75 3.41
C LYS A 46 -7.81 6.23 2.09
N ASP A 47 -8.07 7.50 1.73
CA ASP A 47 -7.49 8.13 0.54
C ASP A 47 -5.97 8.19 0.60
N ASP A 48 -5.43 8.70 1.70
CA ASP A 48 -3.98 8.83 1.91
C ASP A 48 -3.29 7.47 1.89
N LEU A 49 -3.86 6.49 2.60
CA LEU A 49 -3.37 5.10 2.56
C LEU A 49 -3.39 4.51 1.14
N PHE A 50 -4.48 4.70 0.40
CA PHE A 50 -4.60 4.21 -0.97
C PHE A 50 -3.59 4.87 -1.90
N LEU A 51 -3.45 6.19 -1.83
CA LEU A 51 -2.54 6.95 -2.68
C LEU A 51 -1.08 6.60 -2.41
N GLN A 52 -0.69 6.44 -1.15
CA GLN A 52 0.68 6.01 -0.81
C GLN A 52 1.00 4.61 -1.35
N ILE A 53 0.05 3.66 -1.25
CA ILE A 53 0.22 2.32 -1.81
C ILE A 53 0.31 2.35 -3.34
N PHE A 54 -0.55 3.16 -3.97
CA PHE A 54 -0.52 3.35 -5.42
C PHE A 54 0.80 3.95 -5.88
N GLU A 55 1.30 4.96 -5.17
CA GLU A 55 2.59 5.60 -5.46
C GLU A 55 3.75 4.61 -5.30
N ASP A 56 3.75 3.78 -4.24
CA ASP A 56 4.75 2.74 -4.03
C ASP A 56 4.74 1.71 -5.16
N ALA A 57 3.56 1.26 -5.58
CA ALA A 57 3.40 0.33 -6.71
C ALA A 57 3.92 0.95 -8.02
N CYS A 58 3.54 2.20 -8.32
CA CYS A 58 4.05 2.91 -9.49
C CYS A 58 5.57 3.07 -9.46
N LYS A 59 6.16 3.43 -8.31
CA LYS A 59 7.61 3.55 -8.17
C LYS A 59 8.32 2.23 -8.39
N PHE A 60 7.76 1.13 -7.87
CA PHE A 60 8.29 -0.21 -8.09
C PHE A 60 8.32 -0.56 -9.58
N GLU A 61 7.18 -0.45 -10.26
CA GLU A 61 7.06 -0.75 -11.70
C GLU A 61 7.98 0.15 -12.55
N ILE A 62 8.04 1.45 -12.23
CA ILE A 62 8.92 2.39 -12.93
C ILE A 62 10.40 2.03 -12.72
N SER A 63 10.82 1.68 -11.49
CA SER A 63 12.21 1.28 -11.19
C SER A 63 12.62 0.06 -12.01
N MET A 64 11.74 -0.96 -12.07
CA MET A 64 11.97 -2.18 -12.83
C MET A 64 12.21 -1.89 -14.32
N VAL A 65 11.35 -1.06 -14.93
CA VAL A 65 11.49 -0.69 -16.35
C VAL A 65 12.73 0.20 -16.59
N MET A 66 13.04 1.10 -15.66
CA MET A 66 14.22 1.97 -15.77
C MET A 66 15.53 1.17 -15.69
N GLU A 67 15.59 0.16 -14.81
CA GLU A 67 16.75 -0.74 -14.69
C GLU A 67 16.99 -1.51 -16.00
N ASP A 68 15.93 -2.07 -16.60
CA ASP A 68 16.02 -2.76 -17.89
C ASP A 68 16.48 -1.84 -19.03
N LEU A 69 16.03 -0.58 -19.04
CA LEU A 69 16.41 0.41 -20.07
C LEU A 69 17.88 0.87 -19.93
N VAL A 70 18.40 0.95 -18.70
CA VAL A 70 19.81 1.27 -18.45
C VAL A 70 20.71 0.11 -18.86
N LEU A 71 20.29 -1.14 -18.63
CA LEU A 71 21.06 -2.34 -18.97
C LEU A 71 21.06 -2.68 -20.48
N THR A 72 20.06 -2.24 -21.24
CA THR A 72 19.96 -2.48 -22.69
C THR A 72 20.67 -1.44 -23.56
N LYS A 73 21.17 -0.34 -22.98
CA LYS A 73 21.97 0.67 -23.69
C LYS A 73 23.49 0.48 -23.56
N GLY A 74 23.95 -0.67 -23.06
CA GLY A 74 25.36 -1.08 -23.03
C GLY A 74 25.79 -1.84 -24.28
#